data_AF-A0A1H3LVM9-F1
#
_entry.id   AF-A0A1H3LVM9-F1
#
_cell.length_a   1.000
_cell.length_b   1.000
_cell.length_c   1.000
_cell.angle_alpha   90.00
_cell.angle_beta   90.00
_cell.angle_gamma   90.00
#
_symmetry.space_group_name_H-M   'P 1'
#
loop_
_entity.id
_entity.type
_entity.pdbx_description
1 polymer ?
#
loop_
_entity_poly.entity_id
_entity_poly.type
_entity_poly.pdbx_seq_one_letter_code
_entity_poly.pdbx_strand_id
1 'polypeptide(L)'
;MGIHGGKRVGAGRPKGSRNKATTAQKTALSELARSHAESALQALAEVAAKGRSESARVTAACALLDRAFGRPGQSVTMGAAEPEDGFASFLKDLRARGSRAPIATNAEDE
;
A
#
# COMPACT_ATOMS: atom_id res chain seq x y z
N MET A 1 28.15 20.46 4.13
CA MET A 1 27.02 19.51 4.21
C MET A 1 25.70 20.26 4.19
N GLY A 2 25.00 20.31 3.06
CA GLY A 2 23.73 21.01 2.94
C GLY A 2 22.55 20.05 3.08
N ILE A 3 21.69 20.30 4.06
CA ILE A 3 20.51 19.51 4.38
C ILE A 3 19.38 19.90 3.40
N HIS A 4 19.30 19.21 2.25
CA HIS A 4 18.36 19.56 1.18
C HIS A 4 17.17 18.59 1.13
N GLY A 5 16.12 18.88 1.90
CA GLY A 5 14.81 18.23 1.77
C GLY A 5 13.91 18.51 2.97
N GLY A 6 13.04 19.51 2.89
CA GLY A 6 12.13 19.88 3.97
C GLY A 6 11.13 20.94 3.52
N LYS A 7 10.00 21.08 4.23
CA LYS A 7 8.95 22.05 3.93
C LYS A 7 9.47 23.47 4.16
N ARG A 8 9.76 24.19 3.08
CA ARG A 8 10.16 25.61 3.06
C ARG A 8 9.04 26.41 2.39
N VAL A 9 8.95 27.70 2.67
CA VAL A 9 8.09 28.61 1.90
C VAL A 9 8.57 28.56 0.44
N GLY A 10 7.67 28.17 -0.49
CA GLY A 10 8.03 27.94 -1.89
C GLY A 10 8.68 26.58 -2.21
N ALA A 11 8.77 25.66 -1.25
CA ALA A 11 9.25 24.30 -1.51
C ALA A 11 8.16 23.43 -2.16
N GLY A 12 8.58 22.63 -3.14
CA GLY A 12 7.71 21.74 -3.89
C GLY A 12 7.40 22.26 -5.30
N ARG A 13 6.57 21.52 -6.01
CA ARG A 13 6.18 21.84 -7.38
C ARG A 13 5.18 23.02 -7.33
N PRO A 14 5.45 24.16 -8.01
CA PRO A 14 4.60 25.35 -7.90
C PRO A 14 3.15 25.04 -8.30
N LYS A 15 2.20 25.64 -7.56
CA LYS A 15 0.76 25.44 -7.76
C LYS A 15 0.38 25.85 -9.19
N GLY A 16 -0.24 24.94 -9.94
CA GLY A 16 -0.60 25.17 -11.34
C GLY A 16 0.49 24.85 -12.37
N SER A 17 1.63 24.29 -11.96
CA SER A 17 2.64 23.82 -12.91
C SER A 17 2.05 22.78 -13.88
N ARG A 18 2.09 23.11 -15.17
CA ARG A 18 1.61 22.23 -16.24
C ARG A 18 2.46 20.97 -16.28
N ASN A 19 1.81 19.84 -16.54
CA ASN A 19 2.52 18.57 -16.69
C ASN A 19 3.55 18.69 -17.82
N LYS A 20 4.75 18.14 -17.60
CA LYS A 20 5.84 18.16 -18.61
C LYS A 20 5.45 17.40 -19.88
N ALA A 21 4.63 16.36 -19.73
CA ALA A 21 4.00 15.66 -20.84
C ALA A 21 2.65 16.30 -21.18
N THR A 22 2.44 16.58 -22.46
CA THR A 22 1.16 17.06 -22.99
C THR A 22 0.08 15.98 -22.87
N THR A 23 -1.19 16.37 -22.85
CA THR A 23 -2.32 15.43 -22.81
C THR A 23 -2.28 14.47 -24.00
N ALA A 24 -1.93 14.96 -25.19
CA ALA A 24 -1.78 14.17 -26.41
C ALA A 24 -0.69 13.09 -26.31
N GLN A 25 0.45 13.38 -25.65
CA GLN A 25 1.48 12.38 -25.43
C GLN A 25 1.00 11.27 -24.47
N LYS A 26 0.22 11.63 -23.45
CA LYS A 26 -0.35 10.64 -22.53
C LYS A 26 -1.38 9.74 -23.21
N THR A 27 -2.21 10.29 -24.09
CA THR A 27 -3.19 9.48 -24.84
C THR A 27 -2.48 8.52 -25.79
N ALA A 28 -1.51 8.99 -26.56
CA ALA A 28 -0.72 8.15 -27.46
C ALA A 28 0.01 7.01 -26.73
N LEU A 29 0.64 7.30 -25.58
CA LEU A 29 1.27 6.27 -24.73
C LEU A 29 0.24 5.28 -24.17
N SER A 30 -0.95 5.76 -23.81
CA SER A 30 -2.02 4.89 -23.30
C SER A 30 -2.57 3.98 -24.40
N GLU A 31 -2.68 4.47 -25.63
CA GLU A 31 -3.08 3.67 -26.79
C GLU A 31 -2.06 2.58 -27.12
N LEU A 32 -0.76 2.93 -27.12
CA LEU A 32 0.31 1.95 -27.28
C LEU A 32 0.33 0.93 -26.13
N ALA A 33 0.05 1.35 -24.89
CA ALA A 33 -0.06 0.42 -23.77
C ALA A 33 -1.26 -0.52 -23.93
N ARG A 34 -2.39 -0.05 -24.47
CA ARG A 34 -3.57 -0.88 -24.72
C ARG A 34 -3.30 -1.96 -25.77
N SER A 35 -2.51 -1.69 -26.81
CA SER A 35 -2.18 -2.71 -27.81
C SER A 35 -1.36 -3.87 -27.24
N HIS A 36 -0.62 -3.64 -26.16
CA HIS A 36 0.13 -4.68 -25.45
C HIS A 36 -0.64 -5.34 -24.30
N ALA A 37 -1.86 -4.89 -24.00
CA ALA A 37 -2.62 -5.38 -22.85
C ALA A 37 -2.95 -6.87 -22.95
N GLU A 38 -3.29 -7.36 -24.15
CA GLU A 38 -3.60 -8.78 -24.39
C GLU A 38 -2.37 -9.68 -24.14
N SER A 39 -1.22 -9.32 -24.71
CA SER A 39 0.04 -10.04 -24.48
C SER A 39 0.45 -10.02 -23.01
N ALA A 40 0.26 -8.89 -22.31
CA ALA A 40 0.55 -8.79 -20.88
C ALA A 40 -0.38 -9.68 -20.04
N LEU A 41 -1.67 -9.80 -20.39
CA LEU A 41 -2.60 -10.69 -19.73
C LEU A 41 -2.21 -12.16 -19.93
N GLN A 42 -1.82 -12.53 -21.14
CA GLN A 42 -1.34 -13.89 -21.43
C GLN A 42 -0.08 -14.22 -20.62
N ALA A 43 0.89 -13.30 -20.55
CA ALA A 43 2.08 -13.49 -19.73
C ALA A 43 1.75 -13.65 -18.24
N LEU A 44 0.79 -12.89 -17.70
CA LEU A 44 0.33 -13.07 -16.32
C LEU A 44 -0.31 -14.44 -16.09
N ALA A 45 -1.12 -14.93 -17.02
CA ALA A 45 -1.72 -16.26 -16.93
C ALA A 45 -0.65 -17.36 -16.97
N GLU A 46 0.36 -17.23 -17.83
CA GLU A 46 1.49 -18.15 -17.91
C GLU A 46 2.33 -18.15 -16.63
N VAL A 47 2.60 -16.98 -16.05
CA VAL A 47 3.32 -16.86 -14.78
C VAL A 47 2.49 -17.47 -13.64
N ALA A 48 1.18 -17.26 -13.60
CA ALA A 48 0.32 -17.88 -12.60
C ALA A 48 0.34 -19.42 -12.67
N ALA A 49 0.37 -19.99 -13.89
CA ALA A 49 0.35 -21.43 -14.10
C ALA A 49 1.73 -22.11 -13.92
N LYS A 50 2.80 -21.51 -14.47
CA LYS A 50 4.13 -22.14 -14.62
C LYS A 50 5.26 -21.35 -13.98
N GLY A 51 4.97 -20.31 -13.20
CA GLY A 51 5.97 -19.47 -12.57
C GLY A 51 6.94 -20.26 -11.68
N ARG A 52 8.23 -19.93 -11.78
CA ARG A 52 9.32 -20.56 -11.01
C ARG A 52 9.28 -20.23 -9.51
N SER A 53 8.66 -19.10 -9.14
CA SER A 53 8.53 -18.67 -7.75
C SER A 53 7.07 -18.65 -7.35
N GLU A 54 6.76 -19.19 -6.17
CA GLU A 54 5.41 -19.22 -5.63
C GLU A 54 4.88 -17.80 -5.40
N SER A 55 5.73 -16.89 -4.92
CA SER A 55 5.40 -15.47 -4.75
C SER A 55 5.00 -14.82 -6.08
N ALA A 56 5.70 -15.15 -7.17
CA ALA A 56 5.35 -14.65 -8.49
C ALA A 56 4.01 -15.21 -8.98
N ARG A 57 3.71 -16.50 -8.73
CA ARG A 57 2.42 -17.11 -9.07
C ARG A 57 1.26 -16.45 -8.31
N VAL A 58 1.39 -16.30 -6.99
CA VAL A 58 0.38 -15.67 -6.13
C VAL A 58 0.15 -14.23 -6.57
N THR A 59 1.22 -13.46 -6.81
CA THR A 59 1.11 -12.06 -7.26
C THR A 59 0.40 -11.97 -8.61
N ALA A 60 0.74 -12.84 -9.56
CA ALA A 60 0.09 -12.86 -10.86
C ALA A 60 -1.40 -13.23 -10.76
N ALA A 61 -1.74 -14.23 -9.94
CA ALA A 61 -3.12 -14.64 -9.69
C ALA A 61 -3.94 -13.53 -9.04
N CYS A 62 -3.44 -12.90 -7.97
CA CYS A 62 -4.10 -11.76 -7.33
C CYS A 62 -4.31 -10.62 -8.33
N ALA A 63 -3.31 -10.32 -9.16
CA ALA A 63 -3.41 -9.25 -10.14
C ALA A 63 -4.47 -9.54 -11.23
N LEU A 64 -4.73 -10.80 -11.58
CA LEU A 64 -5.83 -11.18 -12.47
C LEU A 64 -7.19 -10.99 -11.79
N LEU A 65 -7.34 -11.44 -10.55
CA LEU A 65 -8.57 -11.32 -9.77
C LEU A 65 -8.96 -9.85 -9.53
N ASP A 66 -7.99 -9.01 -9.16
CA ASP A 66 -8.19 -7.58 -8.92
C ASP A 66 -8.69 -6.84 -10.18
N ARG A 67 -8.39 -7.36 -11.38
CA ARG A 67 -8.86 -6.79 -12.65
C ARG A 67 -10.24 -7.30 -13.06
N ALA A 68 -10.54 -8.58 -12.79
CA ALA A 68 -11.81 -9.18 -13.14
C ALA A 68 -12.95 -8.71 -12.21
N PHE A 69 -12.67 -8.58 -10.92
CA PHE A 69 -13.68 -8.28 -9.90
C PHE A 69 -13.52 -6.90 -9.26
N GLY A 70 -12.43 -6.19 -9.58
CA GLY A 70 -12.07 -4.93 -8.95
C GLY A 70 -11.34 -5.13 -7.63
N ARG A 71 -10.58 -4.12 -7.21
CA ARG A 71 -9.89 -4.10 -5.92
C ARG A 71 -10.83 -3.56 -4.85
N PRO A 72 -10.90 -4.18 -3.65
CA PRO A 72 -11.70 -3.64 -2.56
C PRO A 72 -11.33 -2.18 -2.29
N GLY A 73 -12.37 -1.34 -2.15
CA GLY A 73 -12.21 0.10 -1.97
C GLY A 73 -11.37 0.40 -0.73
N GLN A 74 -10.25 1.09 -0.90
CA GLN A 74 -9.42 1.50 0.21
C GLN A 74 -10.10 2.71 0.88
N SER A 75 -10.66 2.53 2.07
CA SER A 75 -11.25 3.63 2.83
C SER A 75 -10.15 4.59 3.26
N VAL A 76 -10.05 5.73 2.60
CA VAL A 76 -9.18 6.83 3.05
C VAL A 76 -9.98 7.65 4.05
N THR A 77 -9.86 7.31 5.33
CA THR A 77 -10.32 8.19 6.41
C THR A 77 -9.43 9.43 6.41
N MET A 78 -9.88 10.48 5.73
CA MET A 78 -9.29 11.81 5.88
C MET A 78 -9.69 12.33 7.26
N GLY A 79 -8.85 12.08 8.25
CA GLY A 79 -9.03 12.56 9.60
C GLY A 79 -8.96 14.08 9.65
N ALA A 80 -10.13 14.73 9.66
CA ALA A 80 -10.38 15.81 10.61
C ALA A 80 -10.90 15.15 11.89
N ALA A 81 -10.01 14.42 12.57
CA ALA A 81 -10.25 13.89 13.89
C ALA A 81 -9.04 14.35 14.70
N GLU A 82 -9.26 15.33 15.58
CA GLU A 82 -8.40 15.51 16.74
C GLU A 82 -8.25 14.11 17.38
N PRO A 83 -7.04 13.54 17.45
CA PRO A 83 -6.85 12.23 18.02
C PRO A 83 -6.97 12.33 19.53
N GLU A 84 -8.20 12.20 20.04
CA GLU A 84 -8.42 11.81 21.43
C GLU A 84 -7.99 10.34 21.53
N ASP A 85 -6.70 10.14 21.73
CA ASP A 85 -5.98 8.89 21.61
C ASP A 85 -6.57 7.75 22.47
N GLY A 86 -7.53 7.00 21.93
CA GLY A 86 -8.03 5.78 22.58
C GLY A 86 -6.93 4.73 22.80
N PHE A 87 -5.98 4.65 21.86
CA PHE A 87 -4.85 3.72 21.96
C PHE A 87 -3.73 4.24 22.87
N ALA A 88 -3.44 5.55 22.87
CA ALA A 88 -2.45 6.10 23.80
C ALA A 88 -2.97 6.13 25.25
N SER A 89 -4.27 6.34 25.45
CA SER A 89 -4.94 6.16 26.74
C SER A 89 -4.79 4.71 27.22
N PHE A 90 -5.03 3.72 26.35
CA PHE A 90 -4.83 2.31 26.67
C PHE A 90 -3.37 2.00 27.06
N LEU A 91 -2.38 2.50 26.31
CA LEU A 91 -0.95 2.31 26.64
C LEU A 91 -0.54 3.04 27.93
N LYS A 92 -1.12 4.22 28.19
CA LYS A 92 -0.91 4.97 29.44
C LYS A 92 -1.50 4.23 30.63
N ASP A 93 -2.66 3.61 30.45
CA ASP A 93 -3.34 2.80 31.46
C ASP A 93 -2.65 1.44 31.68
N LEU A 94 -2.02 0.87 30.64
CA LEU A 94 -1.19 -0.34 30.74
C LEU A 94 0.13 -0.06 31.49
N ARG A 95 0.73 1.11 31.25
CA ARG A 95 1.93 1.57 31.96
C ARG A 95 1.62 1.97 33.41
N ALA A 96 0.45 2.54 33.67
CA ALA A 96 0.00 2.89 35.01
C ALA A 96 -0.31 1.65 35.86
N ARG A 97 -0.81 0.57 35.25
CA ARG A 97 -1.06 -0.73 35.90
C ARG A 97 0.19 -1.61 36.02
N GLY A 98 1.31 -0.99 36.40
CA GLY A 98 2.64 -1.61 36.51
C GLY A 98 2.62 -3.13 36.73
N SER A 99 3.10 -3.87 35.73
CA SER A 99 3.43 -5.30 35.73
C SER A 99 2.81 -6.14 36.86
N ARG A 100 1.66 -6.78 36.61
CA ARG A 100 1.24 -7.94 37.40
C ARG A 100 0.13 -8.77 36.74
N ALA A 101 0.53 -9.82 36.03
CA ALA A 101 -0.09 -11.12 36.14
C ALA A 101 0.96 -12.19 35.76
N PRO A 102 1.27 -13.16 36.63
CA PRO A 102 2.08 -14.30 36.25
C PRO A 102 1.30 -15.15 35.25
N ILE A 103 1.96 -15.58 34.17
CA ILE A 103 1.49 -16.71 33.37
C ILE A 103 1.60 -17.92 34.30
N ALA A 104 0.48 -18.40 34.82
CA ALA A 104 0.43 -19.68 35.51
C ALA A 104 0.76 -20.76 34.48
N THR A 105 1.98 -21.28 34.54
CA THR A 105 2.38 -22.49 33.84
C THR A 105 1.78 -23.66 34.61
N ASN A 106 0.67 -24.21 34.12
CA ASN A 106 0.27 -25.55 34.51
C ASN A 106 1.27 -26.52 33.88
N ALA A 107 2.22 -26.99 34.68
CA ALA A 107 3.00 -28.19 34.42
C ALA A 107 2.39 -29.27 35.32
N GLU A 108 1.48 -30.05 34.75
CA GLU A 108 1.23 -31.41 35.20
C GLU A 108 2.23 -32.33 34.48
N ASP A 109 2.50 -33.49 35.10
CA ASP A 109 3.37 -34.62 34.69
C ASP A 109 4.79 -34.67 35.32
N GLU A 110 4.89 -35.15 36.56
CA GLU A 110 5.30 -36.53 36.92
C GLU A 110 5.26 -36.77 38.44
#